data_AF-A0A1S0UD75-F1
#
_entry.id   AF-A0A1S0UD75-F1
#
_cell.length_a   1.000
_cell.length_b   1.000
_cell.length_c   1.000
_cell.angle_alpha   90.00
_cell.angle_beta   90.00
_cell.angle_gamma   90.00
#
_symmetry.space_group_name_H-M   'P 1'
#
loop_
_entity.id
_entity.type
_entity.pdbx_description
1 polymer ?
#
loop_
_entity_poly.entity_id
_entity_poly.type
_entity_poly.pdbx_seq_one_letter_code
_entity_poly.pdbx_strand_id
1 'polypeptide(L)' 'MQKHMKTHTGEKPYSCPICKRSFSRLHHVEYHMRTHTNAKPHSCRECKESFRLKQHLKRHMANHNK' A
#
# COMPACT_ATOMS: atom_id res chain seq x y z
N MET A 1 -22.00 2.66 -2.14
CA MET A 1 -22.00 3.01 -3.58
C MET A 1 -20.94 4.04 -3.99
N GLN A 2 -20.89 5.26 -3.42
CA GLN A 2 -19.99 6.33 -3.91
C GLN A 2 -18.49 5.97 -4.02
N LYS A 3 -17.89 5.28 -3.03
CA LYS A 3 -16.44 4.91 -3.07
C LYS A 3 -16.10 3.90 -4.18
N HIS A 4 -17.06 3.08 -4.59
CA HIS A 4 -16.92 2.16 -5.71
C HIS A 4 -17.11 2.90 -7.03
N MET A 5 -18.05 3.83 -7.12
CA MET A 5 -18.27 4.62 -8.35
C MET A 5 -17.03 5.44 -8.78
N LYS A 6 -16.20 5.89 -7.83
CA LYS A 6 -14.93 6.58 -8.13
C LYS A 6 -13.95 5.76 -8.97
N THR A 7 -14.06 4.42 -8.97
CA THR A 7 -13.22 3.58 -9.84
C THR A 7 -13.73 3.54 -11.28
N HIS A 8 -15.03 3.76 -11.49
CA HIS A 8 -15.63 3.85 -12.82
C HIS A 8 -15.44 5.22 -13.45
N THR A 9 -15.53 6.30 -12.67
CA THR A 9 -15.36 7.68 -13.16
C THR A 9 -13.90 8.09 -13.36
N GLY A 10 -12.94 7.32 -12.84
CA GLY A 10 -11.53 7.65 -12.89
C GLY A 10 -11.11 8.81 -11.98
N GLU A 11 -12.01 9.33 -11.14
CA GLU A 11 -11.72 10.41 -10.21
C GLU A 11 -10.66 10.00 -9.19
N LYS A 12 -9.58 10.78 -9.15
CA LYS A 12 -8.45 10.59 -8.23
C LYS A 12 -8.21 11.88 -7.43
N PRO A 13 -9.08 12.20 -6.47
CA PRO A 13 -9.02 13.46 -5.74
C PRO A 13 -7.83 13.54 -4.77
N TYR A 14 -7.16 12.43 -4.47
CA TYR A 14 -6.05 12.41 -3.53
C TYR A 14 -4.72 12.31 -4.28
N SER A 15 -3.88 13.33 -4.18
CA SER A 15 -2.58 13.38 -4.85
C SER A 15 -1.42 13.26 -3.87
N CYS A 16 -0.34 12.61 -4.31
CA CYS A 16 0.92 12.57 -3.57
C CYS A 16 1.58 13.95 -3.63
N PRO A 17 1.96 14.56 -2.49
CA PRO A 17 2.59 15.88 -2.49
C PRO A 17 3.99 15.87 -3.13
N ILE A 18 4.69 14.73 -3.10
CA ILE A 18 6.08 14.57 -3.56
C ILE A 18 6.15 14.33 -5.07
N CYS A 19 5.45 13.33 -5.59
CA CYS A 19 5.54 12.95 -7.02
C CYS A 19 4.28 13.27 -7.83
N LYS A 20 3.29 13.96 -7.24
CA LYS A 20 2.02 14.37 -7.86
C LYS A 20 1.15 13.23 -8.40
N ARG A 21 1.48 11.97 -8.09
CA ARG A 21 0.67 10.81 -8.47
C ARG A 21 -0.68 10.84 -7.74
N SER A 22 -1.77 10.65 -8.49
CA SER A 22 -3.13 10.70 -7.95
C SER A 22 -3.73 9.32 -7.68
N PHE A 23 -4.60 9.24 -6.68
CA PHE A 23 -5.25 8.05 -6.15
C PHE A 23 -6.74 8.32 -5.88
N SER A 24 -7.55 7.28 -6.02
CA SER A 24 -9.00 7.34 -5.77
C SER A 24 -9.38 7.26 -4.29
N ARG A 25 -8.43 6.86 -3.42
CA ARG A 25 -8.65 6.65 -1.99
C ARG A 25 -7.49 7.18 -1.16
N LEU A 26 -7.79 7.80 -0.01
CA LEU A 26 -6.79 8.38 0.89
C LEU A 26 -5.78 7.35 1.40
N HIS A 27 -6.22 6.18 1.85
CA HIS A 27 -5.31 5.13 2.36
C HIS A 27 -4.33 4.63 1.28
N HIS A 28 -4.68 4.71 -0.01
CA HIS A 28 -3.71 4.39 -1.07
C HIS A 28 -2.59 5.44 -1.14
N VAL A 29 -2.89 6.72 -0.87
CA VAL A 29 -1.87 7.76 -0.74
C VAL A 29 -0.99 7.49 0.46
N GLU A 30 -1.55 7.18 1.63
CA GLU A 30 -0.76 6.87 2.85
C GLU A 30 0.17 5.68 2.64
N TYR A 31 -0.33 4.59 2.04
CA TYR A 31 0.50 3.45 1.67
C TYR A 31 1.56 3.84 0.63
N HIS A 32 1.20 4.68 -0.33
CA HIS A 32 2.12 5.23 -1.30
C HIS A 32 3.18 6.12 -0.64
N MET A 33 2.90 6.90 0.40
CA MET A 33 3.93 7.73 1.05
C MET A 33 5.11 6.91 1.59
N ARG A 34 4.86 5.67 2.00
CA ARG A 34 5.90 4.73 2.43
C ARG A 34 6.95 4.38 1.32
N THR A 35 6.77 4.77 0.04
CA THR A 35 7.78 4.54 -1.05
C THR A 35 8.86 5.57 -0.89
N HIS A 36 8.45 6.80 -0.56
CA HIS A 36 9.35 7.92 -0.47
C HIS A 36 10.21 7.80 0.80
N THR A 37 9.66 7.26 1.88
CA THR A 37 10.39 7.08 3.14
C THR A 37 11.10 5.73 3.25
N ASN A 38 10.95 4.83 2.26
CA ASN A 38 11.40 3.44 2.34
C ASN A 38 10.91 2.69 3.60
N ALA A 39 9.83 3.15 4.23
CA ALA A 39 9.31 2.57 5.46
C ALA A 39 8.74 1.16 5.20
N LYS A 40 9.27 0.18 5.91
CA LYS A 40 8.84 -1.22 5.89
C LYS A 40 8.46 -1.68 7.31
N PRO A 41 7.28 -1.26 7.82
CA PRO A 41 6.89 -1.51 9.22
C PRO A 41 6.52 -2.97 9.51
N HIS A 42 6.43 -3.83 8.50
CA HIS A 42 5.98 -5.21 8.67
C HIS A 42 7.12 -6.16 8.40
N SER A 43 7.81 -6.61 9.46
CA SER A 43 8.89 -7.58 9.37
C SER A 43 8.39 -9.02 9.53
N CYS A 44 8.96 -9.92 8.74
CA CYS A 44 8.90 -11.35 8.94
C CYS A 44 9.71 -11.73 10.19
N ARG A 45 9.15 -12.57 11.05
CA ARG A 45 9.86 -13.05 12.25
C ARG A 45 10.86 -14.18 11.96
N GLU A 46 10.65 -14.93 10.87
CA GLU A 46 11.46 -16.11 10.51
C GLU A 46 12.72 -15.72 9.73
N CYS A 47 12.59 -14.94 8.66
CA CYS A 47 13.72 -14.53 7.81
C CYS A 47 14.05 -13.03 7.85
N LYS A 48 13.41 -12.25 8.73
CA LYS A 48 13.66 -10.80 8.95
C LYS A 48 13.42 -9.90 7.73
N GLU A 49 12.93 -10.45 6.62
CA GLU A 49 12.45 -9.70 5.46
C GLU A 49 11.37 -8.69 5.85
N SER A 50 11.51 -7.44 5.40
CA SER A 50 10.62 -6.35 5.77
C SER A 50 9.76 -5.88 4.60
N PHE A 51 8.47 -5.75 4.87
CA PHE A 51 7.43 -5.41 3.90
C PHE A 51 6.76 -4.10 4.26
N ARG A 52 6.34 -3.40 3.21
CA ARG A 52 5.65 -2.13 3.34
C ARG A 52 4.15 -2.26 3.61
N LEU A 53 3.55 -3.37 3.18
CA LEU A 53 2.12 -3.67 3.32
C LEU A 53 1.92 -4.99 4.05
N LYS A 54 0.97 -5.02 4.99
CA LYS A 54 0.60 -6.23 5.76
C LYS A 54 0.19 -7.40 4.87
N GLN A 55 -0.52 -7.15 3.77
CA GLN A 55 -0.93 -8.19 2.82
C GLN A 55 0.26 -8.87 2.13
N HIS A 56 1.36 -8.14 1.89
CA HIS A 56 2.57 -8.72 1.32
C HIS A 56 3.28 -9.62 2.34
N LEU A 57 3.39 -9.17 3.60
CA LEU A 57 3.88 -10.01 4.69
C LEU A 57 3.02 -11.28 4.82
N LYS A 58 1.68 -11.16 4.84
CA LYS A 58 0.78 -12.33 4.96
C LYS A 58 1.00 -13.35 3.84
N ARG A 59 1.12 -12.90 2.59
CA ARG A 59 1.42 -13.77 1.44
C ARG A 59 2.81 -14.40 1.57
N HIS A 60 3.80 -13.65 2.04
CA HIS A 60 5.14 -14.16 2.27
C HIS A 60 5.16 -15.23 3.39
N MET A 61 4.44 -15.02 4.51
CA MET A 61 4.29 -16.02 5.59
C MET A 61 3.66 -17.32 5.09
N ALA A 62 2.75 -17.25 4.11
CA ALA A 62 2.15 -18.46 3.52
C ALA A 62 3.18 -19.32 2.77
N ASN A 63 4.32 -18.77 2.35
CA ASN A 63 5.40 -19.53 1.71
C ASN A 63 6.34 -20.20 2.72
N HIS A 64 6.43 -19.71 3.97
CA HIS A 64 7.21 -20.37 5.02
C HIS A 64 6.49 -21.58 5.62
N ASN A 65 5.16 -21.56 5.59
CA ASN A 65 4.31 -22.66 6.05
C ASN A 65 4.03 -23.69 4.93
N LYS A 66 4.92 -23.79 3.94
CA LYS A 66 4.79 -24.67 2.79
C LYS A 66 6.00 -25.60 2.74
#